data_AF-A0A958L650-F1
#
_entry.id   AF-A0A958L650-F1
#
_cell.length_a   1.000
_cell.length_b   1.000
_cell.length_c   1.000
_cell.angle_alpha   90.00
_cell.angle_beta   90.00
_cell.angle_gamma   90.00
#
_symmetry.space_group_name_H-M   'P 1'
#
loop_
_entity.id
_entity.type
_entity.pdbx_description
1 polymer ?
#
loop_
_entity_poly.entity_id
_entity_poly.type
_entity_poly.pdbx_seq_one_letter_code
_entity_poly.pdbx_strand_id
1 'polypeptide(L)'
;KTQVRVNQIYGSHFEKEDPRLGILQRIFVNLPLNISYDDTGRVRIPFKSNYYDRKSLTYLNLETIAVDLLIQAYATAENRKQETSALSYDETSLLFRDLHPLLVHLGFLDLEDTQFIRRFYRDTSLFVPHANGDEWIDFGEAVSFIHYVLSGYENSKLMKENGLRTCITTIEQKPAYDHSCFKFEFIKNLNLYTDHLQMLNEYMQFLLHNSPGDFDLFVDNLMATVSDYVLQNQVFTEGELLKFHILMQYVETYMYRFDLDKSGYIDPVEADLFLDKFMAPIAILLGKNEVGFGDYIRAFFTYMLKYHQSPLDTSNHGGTVRFHVWLLAKRGWQFKGERLDLSYVLKILGGF
;
A
#
# COMPACT_ATOMS: atom_id res chain seq x y z
N LYS A 1 26.55 18.25 -9.34
CA LYS A 1 25.27 17.54 -9.09
C LYS A 1 24.34 18.56 -8.46
N THR A 2 23.30 19.00 -9.16
CA THR A 2 22.31 19.93 -8.61
C THR A 2 21.32 19.11 -7.79
N GLN A 3 21.19 19.39 -6.49
CA GLN A 3 20.19 18.78 -5.61
C GLN A 3 19.15 19.86 -5.28
N VAL A 4 17.87 19.51 -5.42
CA VAL A 4 16.77 20.38 -4.99
C VAL A 4 16.29 19.86 -3.64
N ARG A 5 16.33 20.74 -2.62
CA ARG A 5 15.81 20.44 -1.29
C ARG A 5 14.38 20.97 -1.19
N VAL A 6 13.44 20.09 -0.89
CA VAL A 6 12.05 20.45 -0.59
C VAL A 6 11.87 20.32 0.92
N ASN A 7 11.54 21.43 1.60
CA ASN A 7 11.24 21.40 3.03
C ASN A 7 9.77 21.01 3.22
N GLN A 8 9.49 20.01 4.06
CA GLN A 8 8.12 19.64 4.44
C GLN A 8 7.48 20.77 5.25
N ILE A 9 6.31 21.24 4.80
CA ILE A 9 5.44 22.11 5.58
C ILE A 9 4.31 21.23 6.11
N TYR A 10 4.36 20.87 7.39
CA TYR A 10 3.25 20.20 8.07
C TYR A 10 2.24 21.27 8.49
N GLY A 11 1.01 21.23 7.97
CA GLY A 11 -0.02 22.19 8.36
C GLY A 11 -1.33 22.07 7.59
N SER A 12 -2.35 21.54 8.27
CA SER A 12 -3.75 21.51 7.88
C SER A 12 -4.33 22.93 7.78
N HIS A 13 -4.30 23.54 6.60
CA HIS A 13 -5.30 24.48 6.08
C HIS A 13 -4.84 24.98 4.70
N PHE A 14 -5.28 24.30 3.64
CA PHE A 14 -5.10 24.78 2.26
C PHE A 14 -6.46 25.31 1.76
N GLU A 15 -6.69 26.60 2.00
CA GLU A 15 -7.76 27.35 1.32
C GLU A 15 -7.30 27.68 -0.11
N LYS A 16 -8.10 27.24 -1.08
CA LYS A 16 -8.14 27.63 -2.52
C LYS A 16 -6.78 27.71 -3.24
N GLU A 17 -6.48 26.67 -4.00
CA GLU A 17 -5.34 26.61 -4.92
C GLU A 17 -5.34 27.78 -5.94
N ASP A 18 -4.17 28.39 -6.15
CA ASP A 18 -3.96 29.36 -7.24
C ASP A 18 -3.85 28.60 -8.58
N PRO A 19 -4.77 28.81 -9.53
CA PRO A 19 -4.74 28.12 -10.83
C PRO A 19 -3.49 28.41 -11.65
N ARG A 20 -2.68 29.42 -11.28
CA ARG A 20 -1.44 29.80 -11.96
C ARG A 20 -0.20 29.02 -11.53
N LEU A 21 -0.28 28.22 -10.46
CA LEU A 21 0.83 27.35 -10.08
C LEU A 21 0.99 26.26 -11.15
N GLY A 22 2.17 26.21 -11.78
CA GLY A 22 2.48 25.20 -12.79
C GLY A 22 2.43 23.78 -12.21
N ILE A 23 2.23 22.77 -13.06
CA ILE A 23 2.05 21.36 -12.69
C ILE A 23 3.09 20.89 -11.65
N LEU A 24 4.37 21.23 -11.86
CA LEU A 24 5.45 20.87 -10.93
C LEU A 24 5.27 21.48 -9.54
N GLN A 25 4.75 22.71 -9.45
CA GLN A 25 4.57 23.40 -8.19
C GLN A 25 3.35 22.86 -7.43
N ARG A 26 2.28 22.47 -8.14
CA ARG A 26 1.14 21.76 -7.53
C ARG A 26 1.54 20.41 -6.95
N ILE A 27 2.47 19.72 -7.61
CA ILE A 27 3.09 18.51 -7.11
C ILE A 27 3.95 18.90 -5.88
N PHE A 28 5.09 19.57 -6.04
CA PHE A 28 6.04 19.75 -4.93
C PHE A 28 5.55 20.52 -3.70
N VAL A 29 4.52 21.37 -3.81
CA VAL A 29 4.01 22.17 -2.69
C VAL A 29 2.89 21.47 -1.91
N ASN A 30 2.18 20.51 -2.52
CA ASN A 30 1.02 19.86 -1.90
C ASN A 30 1.20 18.35 -1.65
N LEU A 31 2.36 17.73 -1.95
CA LEU A 31 2.58 16.33 -1.61
C LEU A 31 2.60 16.18 -0.07
N PRO A 32 1.71 15.36 0.54
CA PRO A 32 1.78 15.02 1.96
C PRO A 32 3.07 14.23 2.30
N LEU A 33 3.81 13.78 1.29
CA LEU A 33 4.93 12.86 1.43
C LEU A 33 5.89 13.00 0.22
N ASN A 34 7.15 13.35 0.49
CA ASN A 34 8.18 13.48 -0.53
C ASN A 34 8.71 12.08 -0.92
N ILE A 35 8.14 11.46 -1.94
CA ILE A 35 8.62 10.19 -2.49
C ILE A 35 9.75 10.47 -3.49
N SER A 36 10.88 9.75 -3.41
CA SER A 36 11.95 9.83 -4.41
C SER A 36 12.36 8.43 -4.86
N TYR A 37 13.30 8.35 -5.81
CA TYR A 37 13.87 7.10 -6.28
C TYR A 37 15.32 6.95 -5.82
N ASP A 38 15.72 5.71 -5.58
CA ASP A 38 17.13 5.36 -5.46
C ASP A 38 17.80 5.14 -6.83
N ASP A 39 19.10 4.82 -6.80
CA ASP A 39 19.89 4.59 -8.01
C ASP A 39 19.43 3.36 -8.80
N THR A 40 18.66 2.45 -8.21
CA THR A 40 18.09 1.26 -8.89
C THR A 40 16.64 1.47 -9.35
N GLY A 41 15.99 2.56 -8.96
CA GLY A 41 14.61 2.86 -9.35
C GLY A 41 13.57 2.34 -8.35
N ARG A 42 13.98 2.09 -7.10
CA ARG A 42 13.10 1.79 -5.99
C ARG A 42 12.72 3.06 -5.25
N VAL A 43 11.49 3.12 -4.77
CA VAL A 43 10.92 4.26 -4.04
C VAL A 43 11.56 4.39 -2.67
N ARG A 44 12.04 5.58 -2.33
CA ARG A 44 12.49 5.93 -0.97
C ARG A 44 11.41 6.73 -0.25
N ILE A 45 11.06 6.26 0.95
CA ILE A 45 10.17 6.97 1.88
C ILE A 45 11.06 7.58 2.97
N PRO A 46 11.30 8.90 2.96
CA PRO A 46 12.36 9.53 3.74
C PRO A 46 11.93 9.82 5.18
N PHE A 47 12.68 9.33 6.17
CA PHE A 47 12.37 9.60 7.59
C PHE A 47 12.53 11.07 8.03
N LYS A 48 13.43 11.85 7.38
CA LYS A 48 13.75 13.25 7.78
C LYS A 48 13.69 14.25 6.63
N SER A 49 14.31 13.94 5.50
CA SER A 49 14.34 14.82 4.32
C SER A 49 14.65 14.00 3.10
N ASN A 50 13.95 14.25 1.99
CA ASN A 50 14.32 13.69 0.70
C ASN A 50 15.11 14.68 -0.14
N TYR A 51 16.01 14.13 -0.95
CA TYR A 51 16.64 14.87 -2.03
C TYR A 51 16.15 14.29 -3.34
N TYR A 52 15.59 15.14 -4.19
CA TYR A 52 15.28 14.76 -5.55
C TYR A 52 16.54 14.89 -6.40
N ASP A 53 17.02 13.76 -6.87
CA ASP A 53 18.04 13.71 -7.90
C ASP A 53 17.40 13.80 -9.30
N ARG A 54 18.22 13.94 -10.34
CA ARG A 54 17.74 14.06 -11.72
C ARG A 54 16.93 12.82 -12.13
N LYS A 55 17.33 11.63 -11.67
CA LYS A 55 16.63 10.39 -12.00
C LYS A 55 15.22 10.44 -11.40
N SER A 56 15.09 10.71 -10.11
CA SER A 56 13.81 10.83 -9.40
C SER A 56 12.86 11.82 -10.07
N LEU A 57 13.36 13.01 -10.42
CA LEU A 57 12.56 14.02 -11.12
C LEU A 57 12.11 13.56 -12.51
N THR A 58 12.92 12.74 -13.18
CA THR A 58 12.57 12.21 -14.52
C THR A 58 11.45 11.20 -14.42
N TYR A 59 11.54 10.25 -13.48
CA TYR A 59 10.47 9.28 -13.21
C TYR A 59 9.17 9.99 -12.81
N LEU A 60 9.23 10.89 -11.83
CA LEU A 60 8.07 11.67 -11.39
C LEU A 60 7.40 12.43 -12.54
N ASN A 61 8.16 13.07 -13.42
CA ASN A 61 7.60 13.76 -14.58
C ASN A 61 6.94 12.80 -15.58
N LEU A 62 7.58 11.65 -15.88
CA LEU A 62 7.01 10.66 -16.80
C LEU A 62 5.71 10.08 -16.25
N GLU A 63 5.66 9.80 -14.95
CA GLU A 63 4.49 9.22 -14.30
C GLU A 63 3.35 10.23 -14.17
N THR A 64 3.68 11.49 -13.87
CA THR A 64 2.75 12.62 -13.92
C THR A 64 2.11 12.73 -15.29
N ILE A 65 2.91 12.71 -16.37
CA ILE A 65 2.41 12.80 -17.74
C ILE A 65 1.55 11.57 -18.08
N ALA A 66 1.98 10.37 -17.66
CA ALA A 66 1.22 9.16 -17.91
C ALA A 66 -0.16 9.22 -17.24
N VAL A 67 -0.23 9.57 -15.95
CA VAL A 67 -1.51 9.72 -15.23
C VAL A 67 -2.36 10.81 -15.84
N ASP A 68 -1.76 11.96 -16.19
CA ASP A 68 -2.48 13.06 -16.83
C ASP A 68 -3.19 12.62 -18.12
N LEU A 69 -2.47 11.91 -18.99
CA LEU A 69 -3.02 11.35 -20.22
C LEU A 69 -4.13 10.31 -19.95
N LEU A 70 -3.97 9.47 -18.92
CA LEU A 70 -5.00 8.49 -18.55
C LEU A 70 -6.26 9.19 -18.03
N ILE A 71 -6.14 10.19 -17.16
CA ILE A 71 -7.28 10.94 -16.65
C ILE A 71 -7.99 11.68 -17.79
N GLN A 72 -7.26 12.37 -18.66
CA GLN A 72 -7.84 13.07 -19.81
C GLN A 72 -8.57 12.12 -20.77
N ALA A 73 -8.05 10.90 -20.96
CA ALA A 73 -8.63 9.92 -21.86
C ALA A 73 -9.92 9.28 -21.31
N TYR A 74 -9.98 8.99 -20.01
CA TYR A 74 -11.06 8.18 -19.42
C TYR A 74 -12.06 8.95 -18.56
N ALA A 75 -11.73 10.14 -18.05
CA ALA A 75 -12.70 10.96 -17.35
C ALA A 75 -13.86 11.31 -18.29
N THR A 76 -15.09 11.22 -17.81
CA THR A 76 -16.30 11.51 -18.60
C THR A 76 -16.67 12.99 -18.56
N ALA A 77 -16.41 13.65 -17.42
CA ALA A 77 -16.71 15.06 -17.20
C ALA A 77 -15.59 15.97 -17.75
N GLU A 78 -15.97 16.94 -18.59
CA GLU A 78 -15.02 17.84 -19.28
C GLU A 78 -14.18 18.68 -18.32
N ASN A 79 -14.76 19.14 -17.20
CA ASN A 79 -14.01 19.88 -16.17
C ASN A 79 -12.92 19.00 -15.55
N ARG A 80 -13.21 17.72 -15.26
CA ARG A 80 -12.22 16.79 -14.70
C ARG A 80 -11.09 16.47 -15.68
N LYS A 81 -11.37 16.42 -16.98
CA LYS A 81 -10.34 16.29 -18.02
C LYS A 81 -9.41 17.49 -18.03
N GLN A 82 -9.96 18.71 -17.99
CA GLN A 82 -9.18 19.94 -18.06
C GLN A 82 -8.36 20.21 -16.80
N GLU A 83 -8.91 19.83 -15.64
CA GLU A 83 -8.26 20.00 -14.34
C GLU A 83 -7.37 18.82 -13.95
N THR A 84 -7.45 17.71 -14.68
CA THR A 84 -6.76 16.44 -14.39
C THR A 84 -6.93 16.05 -12.93
N SER A 85 -8.18 16.00 -12.46
CA SER A 85 -8.48 15.83 -11.03
C SER A 85 -8.47 14.36 -10.62
N ALA A 86 -9.45 13.59 -11.10
CA ALA A 86 -9.68 12.22 -10.62
C ALA A 86 -10.47 11.35 -11.61
N LEU A 87 -10.44 10.03 -11.37
CA LEU A 87 -11.29 9.04 -12.03
C LEU A 87 -12.26 8.38 -11.05
N SER A 88 -13.50 8.15 -11.48
CA SER A 88 -14.46 7.33 -10.73
C SER A 88 -14.13 5.84 -10.84
N TYR A 89 -14.74 5.02 -9.98
CA TYR A 89 -14.63 3.55 -10.09
C TYR A 89 -14.98 3.02 -11.48
N ASP A 90 -16.06 3.52 -12.10
CA ASP A 90 -16.49 3.07 -13.44
C ASP A 90 -15.51 3.49 -14.54
N GLU A 91 -14.94 4.70 -14.44
CA GLU A 91 -13.94 5.22 -15.38
C GLU A 91 -12.62 4.45 -15.25
N THR A 92 -12.18 4.19 -14.02
CA THR A 92 -11.05 3.32 -13.72
C THR A 92 -11.29 1.89 -14.21
N SER A 93 -12.51 1.37 -14.07
CA SER A 93 -12.86 0.03 -14.54
C SER A 93 -12.76 -0.08 -16.06
N LEU A 94 -13.21 0.96 -16.77
CA LEU A 94 -13.07 1.09 -18.21
C LEU A 94 -11.60 1.13 -18.63
N LEU A 95 -10.79 1.98 -17.97
CA LEU A 95 -9.34 2.08 -18.17
C LEU A 95 -8.65 0.73 -18.07
N PHE A 96 -8.90 -0.01 -16.99
CA PHE A 96 -8.22 -1.29 -16.78
C PHE A 96 -8.68 -2.38 -17.71
N ARG A 97 -9.96 -2.39 -18.11
CA ARG A 97 -10.43 -3.32 -19.14
C ARG A 97 -9.66 -3.14 -20.44
N ASP A 98 -9.42 -1.90 -20.84
CA ASP A 98 -8.73 -1.57 -22.09
C ASP A 98 -7.21 -1.82 -21.97
N LEU A 99 -6.63 -1.61 -20.79
CA LEU A 99 -5.21 -1.92 -20.50
C LEU A 99 -4.94 -3.39 -20.17
N HIS A 100 -5.97 -4.19 -19.86
CA HIS A 100 -5.82 -5.56 -19.40
C HIS A 100 -4.93 -6.43 -20.30
N PRO A 101 -5.10 -6.44 -21.65
CA PRO A 101 -4.24 -7.24 -22.51
C PRO A 101 -2.76 -6.85 -22.42
N LEU A 102 -2.47 -5.56 -22.26
CA LEU A 102 -1.11 -5.05 -22.10
C LEU A 102 -0.53 -5.47 -20.74
N LEU A 103 -1.31 -5.32 -19.66
CA LEU A 103 -0.86 -5.69 -18.31
C LEU A 103 -0.61 -7.20 -18.18
N VAL A 104 -1.44 -8.03 -18.81
CA VAL A 104 -1.20 -9.48 -18.91
C VAL A 104 0.06 -9.78 -19.73
N HIS A 105 0.24 -9.11 -20.87
CA HIS A 105 1.42 -9.30 -21.71
C HIS A 105 2.73 -8.93 -20.99
N LEU A 106 2.70 -7.87 -20.18
CA LEU A 106 3.83 -7.43 -19.36
C LEU A 106 4.04 -8.27 -18.10
N GLY A 107 3.16 -9.24 -17.81
CA GLY A 107 3.25 -10.10 -16.63
C GLY A 107 2.86 -9.41 -15.32
N PHE A 108 2.16 -8.27 -15.39
CA PHE A 108 1.64 -7.58 -14.20
C PHE A 108 0.36 -8.23 -13.67
N LEU A 109 -0.43 -8.85 -14.54
CA LEU A 109 -1.70 -9.50 -14.23
C LEU A 109 -1.77 -10.90 -14.81
N ASP A 110 -2.49 -11.76 -14.11
CA ASP A 110 -2.97 -13.01 -14.68
C ASP A 110 -4.23 -12.76 -15.51
N LEU A 111 -4.42 -13.57 -16.56
CA LEU A 111 -5.54 -13.44 -17.48
C LEU A 111 -6.91 -13.56 -16.77
N GLU A 112 -6.94 -14.28 -15.64
CA GLU A 112 -8.15 -14.59 -14.87
C GLU A 112 -8.35 -13.66 -13.67
N ASP A 113 -7.47 -12.67 -13.46
CA ASP A 113 -7.54 -11.75 -12.31
C ASP A 113 -8.68 -10.73 -12.46
N THR A 114 -9.87 -11.14 -12.03
CA THR A 114 -11.07 -10.29 -12.02
C THR A 114 -11.12 -9.30 -10.85
N GLN A 115 -10.29 -9.49 -9.82
CA GLN A 115 -10.31 -8.68 -8.60
C GLN A 115 -9.31 -7.53 -8.64
N PHE A 116 -8.44 -7.48 -9.64
CA PHE A 116 -7.39 -6.48 -9.73
C PHE A 116 -7.88 -5.04 -9.61
N ILE A 117 -8.96 -4.66 -10.31
CA ILE A 117 -9.48 -3.28 -10.32
C ILE A 117 -9.95 -2.89 -8.92
N ARG A 118 -10.67 -3.81 -8.24
CA ARG A 118 -11.13 -3.61 -6.88
C ARG A 118 -9.96 -3.47 -5.91
N ARG A 119 -8.90 -4.28 -6.07
CA ARG A 119 -7.67 -4.17 -5.29
C ARG A 119 -6.93 -2.86 -5.56
N PHE A 120 -6.77 -2.48 -6.83
CA PHE A 120 -6.16 -1.22 -7.23
C PHE A 120 -6.85 -0.03 -6.58
N TYR A 121 -8.18 0.00 -6.66
CA TYR A 121 -8.98 1.06 -6.07
C TYR A 121 -8.87 1.09 -4.54
N ARG A 122 -9.02 -0.07 -3.89
CA ARG A 122 -8.78 -0.18 -2.44
C ARG A 122 -7.39 0.32 -2.07
N ASP A 123 -6.36 -0.13 -2.77
CA ASP A 123 -4.98 0.11 -2.37
C ASP A 123 -4.55 1.57 -2.64
N THR A 124 -5.03 2.17 -3.72
CA THR A 124 -4.85 3.61 -4.03
C THR A 124 -5.54 4.48 -2.98
N SER A 125 -6.79 4.18 -2.62
CA SER A 125 -7.52 4.97 -1.63
C SER A 125 -7.10 4.68 -0.17
N LEU A 126 -6.33 3.62 0.11
CA LEU A 126 -5.92 3.26 1.48
C LEU A 126 -4.45 3.50 1.79
N PHE A 127 -3.54 3.09 0.91
CA PHE A 127 -2.16 2.82 1.34
C PHE A 127 -1.11 3.70 0.66
N VAL A 128 -1.47 4.42 -0.40
CA VAL A 128 -0.53 5.33 -1.04
C VAL A 128 -0.40 6.63 -0.25
N PRO A 129 0.67 7.41 -0.43
CA PRO A 129 0.92 8.62 0.33
C PRO A 129 -0.16 9.69 0.23
N HIS A 130 -0.79 9.79 -0.94
CA HIS A 130 -1.87 10.73 -1.23
C HIS A 130 -3.26 10.19 -0.88
N ALA A 131 -3.34 8.94 -0.39
CA ALA A 131 -4.61 8.29 -0.12
C ALA A 131 -5.47 9.18 0.79
N ASN A 132 -6.65 9.54 0.29
CA ASN A 132 -7.63 10.36 0.97
C ASN A 132 -8.83 9.53 1.47
N GLY A 133 -8.99 8.30 0.95
CA GLY A 133 -10.01 7.34 1.29
C GLY A 133 -11.42 7.70 0.84
N ASP A 134 -11.57 8.46 -0.24
CA ASP A 134 -12.86 8.68 -0.88
C ASP A 134 -13.18 7.62 -1.96
N GLU A 135 -14.21 7.90 -2.76
CA GLU A 135 -14.66 7.05 -3.87
C GLU A 135 -14.05 7.48 -5.23
N TRP A 136 -12.90 8.14 -5.22
CA TRP A 136 -12.21 8.59 -6.41
C TRP A 136 -10.76 8.13 -6.37
N ILE A 137 -10.14 8.12 -7.54
CA ILE A 137 -8.69 7.99 -7.65
C ILE A 137 -8.18 9.32 -8.16
N ASP A 138 -7.69 10.12 -7.21
CA ASP A 138 -7.11 11.42 -7.50
C ASP A 138 -5.80 11.29 -8.25
N PHE A 139 -5.43 12.34 -8.99
CA PHE A 139 -4.16 12.43 -9.70
C PHE A 139 -2.95 12.04 -8.83
N GLY A 140 -2.88 12.57 -7.60
CA GLY A 140 -1.78 12.26 -6.67
C GLY A 140 -1.75 10.81 -6.21
N GLU A 141 -2.92 10.19 -6.03
CA GLU A 141 -3.05 8.78 -5.64
C GLU A 141 -2.60 7.86 -6.77
N ALA A 142 -3.05 8.14 -8.00
CA ALA A 142 -2.64 7.40 -9.18
C ALA A 142 -1.13 7.49 -9.42
N VAL A 143 -0.53 8.70 -9.36
CA VAL A 143 0.93 8.87 -9.52
C VAL A 143 1.67 8.08 -8.45
N SER A 144 1.20 8.14 -7.20
CA SER A 144 1.84 7.41 -6.10
C SER A 144 1.75 5.90 -6.23
N PHE A 145 0.64 5.40 -6.77
CA PHE A 145 0.49 3.98 -7.00
C PHE A 145 1.42 3.51 -8.13
N ILE A 146 1.54 4.27 -9.22
CA ILE A 146 2.50 3.97 -10.28
C ILE A 146 3.93 3.97 -9.71
N HIS A 147 4.26 4.91 -8.81
CA HIS A 147 5.55 4.90 -8.11
C HIS A 147 5.83 3.55 -7.44
N TYR A 148 4.82 2.99 -6.77
CA TYR A 148 4.95 1.72 -6.05
C TYR A 148 5.04 0.55 -6.99
N VAL A 149 4.25 0.51 -8.07
CA VAL A 149 4.33 -0.55 -9.08
C VAL A 149 5.71 -0.60 -9.72
N LEU A 150 6.26 0.55 -10.13
CA LEU A 150 7.59 0.61 -10.74
C LEU A 150 8.68 0.18 -9.75
N SER A 151 8.60 0.64 -8.49
CA SER A 151 9.53 0.20 -7.45
C SER A 151 9.42 -1.30 -7.15
N GLY A 152 8.19 -1.83 -7.10
CA GLY A 152 7.91 -3.25 -6.92
C GLY A 152 8.48 -4.10 -8.06
N TYR A 153 8.41 -3.59 -9.28
CA TYR A 153 9.03 -4.21 -10.45
C TYR A 153 10.56 -4.24 -10.37
N GLU A 154 11.21 -3.12 -10.04
CA GLU A 154 12.67 -3.09 -9.90
C GLU A 154 13.14 -3.98 -8.75
N ASN A 155 12.41 -4.00 -7.64
CA ASN A 155 12.76 -4.86 -6.51
C ASN A 155 12.50 -6.35 -6.78
N SER A 156 11.43 -6.70 -7.49
CA SER A 156 11.18 -8.10 -7.87
C SER A 156 12.27 -8.61 -8.82
N LYS A 157 12.72 -7.78 -9.76
CA LYS A 157 13.88 -8.07 -10.61
C LYS A 157 15.15 -8.28 -9.77
N LEU A 158 15.41 -7.40 -8.81
CA LEU A 158 16.56 -7.53 -7.90
C LEU A 158 16.52 -8.85 -7.11
N MET A 159 15.36 -9.25 -6.59
CA MET A 159 15.16 -10.54 -5.91
C MET A 159 15.45 -11.72 -6.85
N LYS A 160 14.94 -11.67 -8.09
CA LYS A 160 15.19 -12.69 -9.13
C LYS A 160 16.68 -12.82 -9.47
N GLU A 161 17.42 -11.71 -9.49
CA GLU A 161 18.84 -11.71 -9.83
C GLU A 161 19.75 -12.16 -8.66
N ASN A 162 19.32 -11.98 -7.40
CA ASN A 162 20.18 -12.12 -6.22
C ASN A 162 19.76 -13.24 -5.24
N GLY A 163 19.09 -14.28 -5.72
CA GLY A 163 18.83 -15.47 -4.87
C GLY A 163 17.73 -16.35 -5.42
N LEU A 164 16.65 -15.77 -5.94
CA LEU A 164 15.48 -16.56 -6.30
C LEU A 164 15.66 -17.47 -7.53
N ARG A 165 16.77 -17.36 -8.27
CA ARG A 165 17.09 -18.31 -9.38
C ARG A 165 17.14 -19.76 -8.90
N THR A 166 17.58 -20.00 -7.67
CA THR A 166 17.63 -21.35 -7.08
C THR A 166 16.28 -21.80 -6.54
N CYS A 167 15.32 -20.89 -6.41
CA CYS A 167 13.97 -21.16 -5.92
C CYS A 167 12.96 -21.40 -7.05
N ILE A 168 13.39 -21.35 -8.32
CA ILE A 168 12.52 -21.49 -9.47
C ILE A 168 11.95 -22.91 -9.52
N THR A 169 10.63 -22.98 -9.50
CA THR A 169 9.82 -24.10 -9.95
C THR A 169 8.96 -23.66 -11.13
N THR A 170 8.17 -24.55 -11.70
CA THR A 170 7.30 -24.24 -12.82
C THR A 170 5.87 -24.65 -12.54
N ILE A 171 4.93 -23.75 -12.82
CA ILE A 171 3.49 -24.01 -12.81
C ILE A 171 2.97 -23.61 -14.16
N GLU A 172 2.33 -24.55 -14.87
CA GLU A 172 1.77 -24.29 -16.20
C GLU A 172 2.80 -23.66 -17.17
N GLN A 173 4.06 -24.09 -17.06
CA GLN A 173 5.20 -23.59 -17.84
C GLN A 173 5.62 -22.13 -17.54
N LYS A 174 4.98 -21.47 -16.56
CA LYS A 174 5.40 -20.17 -16.05
C LYS A 174 6.37 -20.35 -14.86
N PRO A 175 7.38 -19.47 -14.71
CA PRO A 175 8.23 -19.45 -13.51
C PRO A 175 7.40 -19.19 -12.26
N ALA A 176 7.63 -20.00 -11.23
CA ALA A 176 7.11 -19.79 -9.89
C ALA A 176 8.23 -20.01 -8.87
N TYR A 177 8.07 -19.56 -7.63
CA TYR A 177 9.10 -19.59 -6.61
C TYR A 177 8.60 -20.31 -5.36
N ASP A 178 9.29 -21.37 -4.95
CA ASP A 178 8.94 -22.08 -3.72
C ASP A 178 8.91 -21.14 -2.50
N HIS A 179 7.86 -21.26 -1.70
CA HIS A 179 7.58 -20.40 -0.54
C HIS A 179 8.71 -20.42 0.48
N SER A 180 9.16 -21.61 0.86
CA SER A 180 10.17 -21.79 1.90
C SER A 180 11.53 -21.28 1.40
N CYS A 181 11.85 -21.56 0.13
CA CYS A 181 13.05 -21.06 -0.51
C CYS A 181 13.05 -19.53 -0.65
N PHE A 182 11.92 -18.94 -1.05
CA PHE A 182 11.77 -17.49 -1.12
C PHE A 182 12.05 -16.86 0.25
N LYS A 183 11.40 -17.35 1.31
CA LYS A 183 11.57 -16.83 2.66
C LYS A 183 13.03 -16.91 3.13
N PHE A 184 13.69 -18.04 2.84
CA PHE A 184 15.11 -18.22 3.13
C PHE A 184 16.00 -17.20 2.40
N GLU A 185 15.85 -17.05 1.08
CA GLU A 185 16.65 -16.10 0.30
C GLU A 185 16.29 -14.64 0.63
N PHE A 186 15.04 -14.37 1.01
CA PHE A 186 14.58 -13.07 1.49
C PHE A 186 15.26 -12.69 2.81
N ILE A 187 15.32 -13.59 3.80
CA ILE A 187 16.04 -13.36 5.07
C ILE A 187 17.53 -13.08 4.81
N LYS A 188 18.15 -13.93 3.99
CA LYS A 188 19.59 -13.84 3.66
C LYS A 188 19.96 -12.51 3.00
N ASN A 189 19.06 -11.96 2.18
CA ASN A 189 19.26 -10.72 1.43
C ASN A 189 18.37 -9.56 1.92
N LEU A 190 17.89 -9.63 3.17
CA LEU A 190 16.89 -8.69 3.71
C LEU A 190 17.29 -7.22 3.49
N ASN A 191 18.54 -6.88 3.82
CA ASN A 191 19.06 -5.52 3.63
C ASN A 191 19.06 -5.08 2.17
N LEU A 192 19.46 -5.97 1.26
CA LEU A 192 19.46 -5.65 -0.16
C LEU A 192 18.05 -5.32 -0.68
N TYR A 193 17.03 -5.98 -0.14
CA TYR A 193 15.65 -5.84 -0.63
C TYR A 193 14.84 -4.73 0.04
N THR A 194 15.32 -4.19 1.16
CA THR A 194 14.54 -3.25 2.00
C THR A 194 15.31 -2.01 2.43
N ASP A 195 16.58 -1.82 2.05
CA ASP A 195 17.39 -0.65 2.42
C ASP A 195 16.78 0.71 2.03
N HIS A 196 15.91 0.75 1.01
CA HIS A 196 15.16 1.94 0.61
C HIS A 196 13.92 2.23 1.48
N LEU A 197 13.46 1.27 2.28
CA LEU A 197 12.37 1.38 3.25
C LEU A 197 12.96 1.40 4.67
N GLN A 198 13.61 2.51 5.03
CA GLN A 198 14.50 2.57 6.17
C GLN A 198 13.86 2.08 7.48
N MET A 199 12.67 2.56 7.84
CA MET A 199 12.08 2.20 9.14
C MET A 199 11.63 0.74 9.16
N LEU A 200 11.08 0.24 8.04
CA LEU A 200 10.73 -1.15 7.89
C LEU A 200 11.97 -2.06 7.94
N ASN A 201 13.06 -1.69 7.27
CA ASN A 201 14.31 -2.45 7.34
C ASN A 201 14.81 -2.57 8.77
N GLU A 202 14.87 -1.44 9.51
CA GLU A 202 15.29 -1.42 10.91
C GLU A 202 14.39 -2.31 11.78
N TYR A 203 13.06 -2.25 11.58
CA TYR A 203 12.11 -3.11 12.28
C TYR A 203 12.28 -4.60 11.95
N MET A 204 12.42 -4.95 10.67
CA MET A 204 12.58 -6.33 10.24
C MET A 204 13.90 -6.93 10.74
N GLN A 205 14.98 -6.15 10.76
CA GLN A 205 16.24 -6.54 11.38
C GLN A 205 16.06 -6.75 12.89
N PHE A 206 15.33 -5.87 13.58
CA PHE A 206 15.03 -6.05 15.00
C PHE A 206 14.28 -7.36 15.25
N LEU A 207 13.20 -7.65 14.50
CA LEU A 207 12.45 -8.90 14.64
C LEU A 207 13.32 -10.13 14.36
N LEU A 208 14.10 -10.12 13.27
CA LEU A 208 14.95 -11.24 12.89
C LEU A 208 15.95 -11.63 14.00
N HIS A 209 16.46 -10.66 14.76
CA HIS A 209 17.42 -10.91 15.83
C HIS A 209 16.79 -11.16 17.20
N ASN A 210 15.68 -10.49 17.52
CA ASN A 210 15.10 -10.52 18.87
C ASN A 210 13.88 -11.44 18.99
N SER A 211 13.09 -11.58 17.92
CA SER A 211 11.86 -12.36 17.86
C SER A 211 11.68 -13.05 16.50
N PRO A 212 12.49 -14.07 16.15
CA PRO A 212 12.42 -14.71 14.83
C PRO A 212 11.04 -15.26 14.46
N GLY A 213 10.26 -15.73 15.44
CA GLY A 213 8.89 -16.18 15.21
C GLY A 213 7.96 -15.05 14.76
N ASP A 214 8.14 -13.84 15.30
CA ASP A 214 7.37 -12.66 14.90
C ASP A 214 7.81 -12.16 13.52
N PHE A 215 9.11 -12.26 13.20
CA PHE A 215 9.60 -12.03 11.83
C PHE A 215 8.92 -12.98 10.84
N ASP A 216 8.88 -14.27 11.19
CA ASP A 216 8.26 -15.30 10.35
C ASP A 216 6.78 -15.01 10.12
N LEU A 217 6.04 -14.66 11.18
CA LEU A 217 4.63 -14.29 11.11
C LEU A 217 4.40 -13.02 10.28
N PHE A 218 5.27 -12.01 10.42
CA PHE A 218 5.20 -10.78 9.63
C PHE A 218 5.30 -11.07 8.14
N VAL A 219 6.31 -11.84 7.74
CA VAL A 219 6.53 -12.23 6.35
C VAL A 219 5.39 -13.10 5.84
N ASP A 220 4.98 -14.12 6.59
CA ASP A 220 3.90 -15.03 6.20
C ASP A 220 2.56 -14.31 6.03
N ASN A 221 2.27 -13.28 6.84
CA ASN A 221 1.06 -12.47 6.69
C ASN A 221 1.07 -11.66 5.39
N LEU A 222 2.19 -11.01 5.06
CA LEU A 222 2.32 -10.28 3.78
C LEU A 222 2.20 -11.24 2.59
N MET A 223 2.83 -12.41 2.69
CA MET A 223 2.79 -13.44 1.66
C MET A 223 1.37 -14.01 1.47
N ALA A 224 0.65 -14.26 2.56
CA ALA A 224 -0.75 -14.67 2.52
C ALA A 224 -1.69 -13.59 1.98
N THR A 225 -1.29 -12.31 2.03
CA THR A 225 -2.09 -11.19 1.49
C THR A 225 -2.02 -11.14 -0.03
N VAL A 226 -0.86 -11.49 -0.62
CA VAL A 226 -0.67 -11.40 -2.08
C VAL A 226 -1.11 -12.65 -2.82
N SER A 227 -1.08 -13.80 -2.14
CA SER A 227 -1.52 -15.04 -2.72
C SER A 227 -3.02 -15.21 -2.49
N ASP A 228 -3.80 -15.12 -3.56
CA ASP A 228 -5.25 -15.36 -3.57
C ASP A 228 -5.59 -16.83 -3.19
N TYR A 229 -4.60 -17.66 -2.87
CA TYR A 229 -4.72 -19.10 -2.74
C TYR A 229 -4.20 -19.65 -1.40
N VAL A 230 -5.13 -19.78 -0.45
CA VAL A 230 -4.93 -20.43 0.86
C VAL A 230 -4.62 -21.94 0.75
N LEU A 231 -4.69 -22.61 -0.41
CA LEU A 231 -4.50 -24.07 -0.47
C LEU A 231 -3.91 -24.55 -1.81
N GLN A 232 -2.61 -24.94 -1.82
CA GLN A 232 -2.10 -26.26 -2.25
C GLN A 232 -0.65 -26.22 -2.79
N ASN A 233 -0.18 -25.13 -3.38
CA ASN A 233 1.08 -25.17 -4.15
C ASN A 233 2.30 -24.47 -3.54
N GLN A 234 2.18 -23.76 -2.41
CA GLN A 234 3.33 -23.16 -1.69
C GLN A 234 4.32 -22.44 -2.62
N VAL A 235 3.84 -21.66 -3.59
CA VAL A 235 4.69 -20.97 -4.57
C VAL A 235 4.22 -19.55 -4.83
N PHE A 236 5.14 -18.74 -5.36
CA PHE A 236 4.92 -17.35 -5.76
C PHE A 236 5.13 -17.19 -7.25
N THR A 237 4.24 -16.50 -7.95
CA THR A 237 4.44 -15.99 -9.30
C THR A 237 5.28 -14.72 -9.28
N GLU A 238 5.75 -14.28 -10.45
CA GLU A 238 6.44 -12.98 -10.56
C GLU A 238 5.54 -11.80 -10.15
N GLY A 239 4.25 -11.88 -10.46
CA GLY A 239 3.26 -10.87 -10.06
C GLY A 239 3.08 -10.81 -8.54
N GLU A 240 3.09 -11.96 -7.86
CA GLU A 240 3.01 -12.02 -6.40
C GLU A 240 4.27 -11.45 -5.72
N LEU A 241 5.47 -11.63 -6.30
CA LEU A 241 6.70 -10.99 -5.80
C LEU A 241 6.62 -9.46 -5.88
N LEU A 242 6.08 -8.93 -6.98
CA LEU A 242 5.86 -7.50 -7.14
C LEU A 242 4.85 -6.99 -6.10
N LYS A 243 3.70 -7.67 -5.96
CA LYS A 243 2.68 -7.32 -4.95
C LYS A 243 3.25 -7.37 -3.53
N PHE A 244 4.09 -8.36 -3.22
CA PHE A 244 4.72 -8.51 -1.91
C PHE A 244 5.59 -7.29 -1.58
N HIS A 245 6.33 -6.78 -2.56
CA HIS A 245 7.09 -5.55 -2.38
C HIS A 245 6.20 -4.33 -2.14
N ILE A 246 5.11 -4.20 -2.91
CA ILE A 246 4.16 -3.10 -2.76
C ILE A 246 3.55 -3.09 -1.34
N LEU A 247 3.21 -4.25 -0.78
CA LEU A 247 2.72 -4.32 0.60
C LEU A 247 3.75 -3.83 1.63
N MET A 248 5.04 -4.09 1.43
CA MET A 248 6.09 -3.52 2.29
C MET A 248 6.11 -1.99 2.21
N GLN A 249 5.88 -1.41 1.02
CA GLN A 249 5.77 0.04 0.84
C GLN A 249 4.51 0.60 1.53
N TYR A 250 3.41 -0.15 1.53
CA TYR A 250 2.20 0.20 2.28
C TYR A 250 2.46 0.25 3.78
N VAL A 251 3.14 -0.75 4.35
CA VAL A 251 3.50 -0.76 5.77
C VAL A 251 4.40 0.43 6.13
N GLU A 252 5.45 0.68 5.33
CA GLU A 252 6.36 1.82 5.57
C GLU A 252 5.63 3.16 5.52
N THR A 253 4.77 3.34 4.53
CA THR A 253 4.01 4.58 4.31
C THR A 253 2.97 4.81 5.37
N TYR A 254 2.26 3.75 5.75
CA TYR A 254 1.29 3.83 6.81
C TYR A 254 1.98 4.31 8.10
N MET A 255 3.08 3.67 8.49
CA MET A 255 3.81 4.07 9.70
C MET A 255 4.33 5.50 9.55
N TYR A 256 4.90 5.85 8.40
CA TYR A 256 5.37 7.22 8.19
C TYR A 256 4.28 8.29 8.36
N ARG A 257 3.05 8.02 7.91
CA ARG A 257 1.95 8.98 7.93
C ARG A 257 1.31 9.11 9.31
N PHE A 258 1.19 8.01 10.03
CA PHE A 258 0.31 7.93 11.21
C PHE A 258 1.07 7.75 12.53
N ASP A 259 2.30 7.25 12.52
CA ASP A 259 3.19 7.23 13.70
C ASP A 259 3.83 8.62 13.87
N LEU A 260 3.03 9.56 14.39
CA LEU A 260 3.34 10.99 14.47
C LEU A 260 4.52 11.25 15.41
N ASP A 261 4.59 10.50 16.51
CA ASP A 261 5.65 10.60 17.49
C ASP A 261 6.87 9.72 17.17
N LYS A 262 6.76 8.87 16.14
CA LYS A 262 7.82 7.97 15.65
C LYS A 262 8.22 6.95 16.71
N SER A 263 7.28 6.55 17.56
CA SER A 263 7.48 5.54 18.60
C SER A 263 7.61 4.13 18.04
N GLY A 264 7.22 3.92 16.78
CA GLY A 264 7.11 2.60 16.15
C GLY A 264 5.78 1.91 16.43
N TYR A 265 4.87 2.59 17.15
CA TYR A 265 3.55 2.10 17.51
C TYR A 265 2.49 3.09 17.07
N ILE A 266 1.31 2.59 16.72
CA ILE A 266 0.11 3.37 16.52
C ILE A 266 -0.73 3.29 17.78
N ASP A 267 -0.95 4.43 18.41
CA ASP A 267 -1.87 4.55 19.53
C ASP A 267 -3.32 4.80 19.05
N PRO A 268 -4.32 4.82 19.96
CA PRO A 268 -5.70 5.08 19.57
C PRO A 268 -5.94 6.44 18.91
N VAL A 269 -5.17 7.48 19.26
CA VAL A 269 -5.30 8.82 18.68
C VAL A 269 -4.80 8.83 17.24
N GLU A 270 -3.65 8.20 17.00
CA GLU A 270 -3.09 8.03 15.67
C GLU A 270 -3.96 7.11 14.78
N ALA A 271 -4.51 6.05 15.35
CA ALA A 271 -5.45 5.18 14.67
C ALA A 271 -6.76 5.90 14.28
N ASP A 272 -7.22 6.85 15.09
CA ASP A 272 -8.39 7.68 14.75
C ASP A 272 -8.11 8.58 13.53
N LEU A 273 -6.91 9.16 13.44
CA LEU A 273 -6.49 9.96 12.26
C LEU A 273 -6.43 9.12 10.99
N PHE A 274 -6.02 7.86 11.10
CA PHE A 274 -6.12 6.89 10.03
C PHE A 274 -7.61 6.69 9.69
N LEU A 275 -8.41 6.23 10.65
CA LEU A 275 -9.80 5.85 10.41
C LEU A 275 -10.64 6.94 9.76
N ASP A 276 -10.47 8.20 10.16
CA ASP A 276 -11.23 9.32 9.59
C ASP A 276 -11.05 9.43 8.06
N LYS A 277 -9.89 9.02 7.53
CA LYS A 277 -9.64 8.94 6.08
C LYS A 277 -10.21 7.66 5.48
N PHE A 278 -10.10 6.54 6.17
CA PHE A 278 -10.36 5.22 5.58
C PHE A 278 -11.73 4.63 5.93
N MET A 279 -12.61 5.44 6.54
CA MET A 279 -13.96 5.01 6.90
C MET A 279 -14.74 4.49 5.68
N ALA A 280 -14.74 5.21 4.56
CA ALA A 280 -15.54 4.82 3.40
C ALA A 280 -15.06 3.52 2.73
N PRO A 281 -13.76 3.31 2.46
CA PRO A 281 -13.29 2.06 1.88
C PRO A 281 -13.53 0.86 2.82
N ILE A 282 -13.35 1.03 4.14
CA ILE A 282 -13.67 -0.04 5.10
C ILE A 282 -15.19 -0.30 5.13
N ALA A 283 -16.02 0.74 5.06
CA ALA A 283 -17.48 0.60 4.98
C ALA A 283 -17.91 -0.23 3.75
N ILE A 284 -17.33 0.04 2.59
CA ILE A 284 -17.56 -0.69 1.34
C ILE A 284 -17.14 -2.16 1.51
N LEU A 285 -15.97 -2.42 2.10
CA LEU A 285 -15.51 -3.80 2.38
C LEU A 285 -16.45 -4.56 3.31
N LEU A 286 -17.06 -3.88 4.27
CA LEU A 286 -18.03 -4.46 5.20
C LEU A 286 -19.45 -4.57 4.61
N GLY A 287 -19.70 -4.02 3.42
CA GLY A 287 -21.04 -3.91 2.83
C GLY A 287 -21.98 -3.04 3.66
N LYS A 288 -21.45 -2.03 4.36
CA LYS A 288 -22.17 -1.15 5.29
C LYS A 288 -22.10 0.31 4.85
N ASN A 289 -22.84 0.67 3.81
CA ASN A 289 -22.83 2.04 3.25
C ASN A 289 -23.76 3.02 3.99
N GLU A 290 -24.25 2.69 5.19
CA GLU A 290 -25.26 3.50 5.88
C GLU A 290 -24.64 4.52 6.87
N VAL A 291 -25.23 5.71 6.92
CA VAL A 291 -24.87 6.78 7.86
C VAL A 291 -25.14 6.32 9.30
N GLY A 292 -24.10 6.30 10.14
CA GLY A 292 -24.19 5.88 11.55
C GLY A 292 -23.27 4.71 11.94
N PHE A 293 -22.59 4.09 10.98
CA PHE A 293 -21.66 2.97 11.23
C PHE A 293 -20.25 3.39 11.65
N GLY A 294 -19.95 4.68 11.84
CA GLY A 294 -18.59 5.13 12.14
C GLY A 294 -17.99 4.52 13.41
N ASP A 295 -18.78 4.44 14.48
CA ASP A 295 -18.36 3.76 15.69
C ASP A 295 -18.12 2.26 15.50
N TYR A 296 -18.89 1.62 14.62
CA TYR A 296 -18.75 0.21 14.29
C TYR A 296 -17.47 -0.05 13.48
N ILE A 297 -17.22 0.77 12.45
CA ILE A 297 -16.01 0.69 11.60
C ILE A 297 -14.77 0.96 12.44
N ARG A 298 -14.82 1.97 13.30
CA ARG A 298 -13.74 2.29 14.24
C ARG A 298 -13.49 1.15 15.21
N ALA A 299 -14.54 0.58 15.81
CA ALA A 299 -14.41 -0.59 16.66
C ALA A 299 -13.84 -1.78 15.88
N PHE A 300 -14.26 -2.00 14.64
CA PHE A 300 -13.82 -3.09 13.79
C PHE A 300 -12.32 -3.00 13.52
N PHE A 301 -11.84 -1.83 13.08
CA PHE A 301 -10.43 -1.59 12.81
C PHE A 301 -9.56 -1.73 14.06
N THR A 302 -9.92 -1.05 15.15
CA THR A 302 -9.16 -1.12 16.41
C THR A 302 -9.19 -2.52 17.03
N TYR A 303 -10.27 -3.29 16.81
CA TYR A 303 -10.33 -4.69 17.20
C TYR A 303 -9.32 -5.53 16.41
N MET A 304 -9.22 -5.34 15.09
CA MET A 304 -8.23 -6.06 14.27
C MET A 304 -6.79 -5.72 14.71
N LEU A 305 -6.50 -4.44 14.97
CA LEU A 305 -5.19 -4.03 15.51
C LEU A 305 -4.89 -4.65 16.88
N LYS A 306 -5.90 -4.79 17.76
CA LYS A 306 -5.69 -5.33 19.11
C LYS A 306 -5.63 -6.85 19.17
N TYR A 307 -6.42 -7.54 18.37
CA TYR A 307 -6.66 -8.98 18.49
C TYR A 307 -6.16 -9.79 17.29
N HIS A 308 -5.67 -9.13 16.24
CA HIS A 308 -5.07 -9.75 15.05
C HIS A 308 -6.04 -10.70 14.32
N GLN A 309 -7.35 -10.45 14.47
CA GLN A 309 -8.42 -11.32 14.00
C GLN A 309 -9.59 -10.48 13.48
N SER A 310 -10.24 -10.97 12.44
CA SER A 310 -11.51 -10.40 11.98
C SER A 310 -12.63 -10.81 12.93
N PRO A 311 -13.46 -9.87 13.44
CA PRO A 311 -14.64 -10.22 14.23
C PRO A 311 -15.76 -10.87 13.39
N LEU A 312 -15.60 -10.90 12.06
CA LEU A 312 -16.48 -11.56 11.11
C LEU A 312 -16.06 -13.01 10.80
N ASP A 313 -14.93 -13.48 11.35
CA ASP A 313 -14.51 -14.86 11.18
C ASP A 313 -15.49 -15.80 11.88
N THR A 314 -16.29 -16.51 11.08
CA THR A 314 -17.32 -17.43 11.57
C THR A 314 -16.74 -18.66 12.26
N SER A 315 -15.46 -18.97 12.05
CA SER A 315 -14.79 -20.10 12.71
C SER A 315 -14.52 -19.83 14.19
N ASN A 316 -14.51 -18.55 14.60
CA ASN A 316 -14.27 -18.12 15.97
C ASN A 316 -15.52 -17.47 16.59
N HIS A 317 -16.47 -18.29 17.06
CA HIS A 317 -17.69 -17.80 17.72
C HIS A 317 -17.44 -16.89 18.93
N GLY A 318 -16.30 -17.05 19.62
CA GLY A 318 -15.90 -16.16 20.71
C GLY A 318 -15.49 -14.76 20.24
N GLY A 319 -15.05 -14.62 18.99
CA GLY A 319 -14.63 -13.36 18.38
C GLY A 319 -15.78 -12.37 18.26
N THR A 320 -16.95 -12.80 17.81
CA THR A 320 -18.12 -11.92 17.69
C THR A 320 -18.57 -11.38 19.04
N VAL A 321 -18.61 -12.21 20.09
CA VAL A 321 -18.97 -11.76 21.45
C VAL A 321 -17.94 -10.76 21.97
N ARG A 322 -16.65 -11.06 21.82
CA ARG A 322 -15.57 -10.17 22.23
C ARG A 322 -15.63 -8.83 21.49
N PHE A 323 -15.98 -8.84 20.22
CA PHE A 323 -16.15 -7.64 19.41
C PHE A 323 -17.32 -6.77 19.89
N HIS A 324 -18.46 -7.35 20.25
CA HIS A 324 -19.57 -6.57 20.82
C HIS A 324 -19.18 -5.93 22.15
N VAL A 325 -18.45 -6.67 23.00
CA VAL A 325 -17.91 -6.09 24.25
C VAL A 325 -16.93 -4.96 23.95
N TRP A 326 -16.04 -5.14 22.96
CA TRP A 326 -15.11 -4.11 22.51
C TRP A 326 -15.85 -2.87 22.01
N LEU A 327 -16.85 -3.03 21.15
CA LEU A 327 -17.70 -1.95 20.62
C LEU A 327 -18.40 -1.15 21.73
N LEU A 328 -18.82 -1.81 22.81
CA LEU A 328 -19.45 -1.15 23.96
C LEU A 328 -18.44 -0.43 24.87
N ALA A 329 -17.18 -0.88 24.90
CA ALA A 329 -16.13 -0.39 25.79
C ALA A 329 -15.30 0.78 25.23
N LYS A 330 -15.89 1.65 24.38
CA LYS A 330 -15.18 2.70 23.61
C LYS A 330 -14.20 3.56 24.42
N ARG A 331 -14.58 3.94 25.65
CA ARG A 331 -13.75 4.80 26.52
C ARG A 331 -12.49 4.12 27.06
N GLY A 332 -12.39 2.80 26.92
CA GLY A 332 -11.30 1.98 27.46
C GLY A 332 -10.43 1.32 26.39
N TRP A 333 -10.54 1.72 25.12
CA TRP A 333 -9.67 1.17 24.08
C TRP A 333 -8.22 1.58 24.36
N GLN A 334 -7.40 0.57 24.65
CA GLN A 334 -5.98 0.71 24.94
C GLN A 334 -5.23 -0.35 24.13
N PHE A 335 -4.53 0.11 23.10
CA PHE A 335 -3.71 -0.72 22.24
C PHE A 335 -2.50 0.07 21.76
N LYS A 336 -1.49 -0.65 21.29
CA LYS A 336 -0.31 -0.13 20.61
C LYS A 336 -0.11 -1.03 19.42
N GLY A 337 -0.53 -0.57 18.24
CA GLY A 337 -0.43 -1.34 17.01
C GLY A 337 0.96 -1.19 16.41
N GLU A 338 1.72 -2.26 16.26
CA GLU A 338 2.99 -2.24 15.56
C GLU A 338 2.86 -2.71 14.10
N ARG A 339 3.98 -2.73 13.36
CA ARG A 339 4.02 -3.16 11.95
C ARG A 339 3.54 -4.60 11.76
N LEU A 340 3.77 -5.49 12.74
CA LEU A 340 3.20 -6.84 12.73
C LEU A 340 1.68 -6.82 12.75
N ASP A 341 1.07 -5.97 13.58
CA ASP A 341 -0.39 -5.86 13.67
C ASP A 341 -0.99 -5.34 12.36
N LEU A 342 -0.27 -4.46 11.66
CA LEU A 342 -0.65 -4.01 10.32
C LEU A 342 -0.57 -5.13 9.28
N SER A 343 0.39 -6.05 9.36
CA SER A 343 0.44 -7.19 8.43
C SER A 343 -0.76 -8.12 8.64
N TYR A 344 -1.25 -8.27 9.88
CA TYR A 344 -2.51 -8.95 10.15
C TYR A 344 -3.71 -8.21 9.55
N VAL A 345 -3.79 -6.90 9.70
CA VAL A 345 -4.86 -6.08 9.10
C VAL A 345 -4.83 -6.23 7.57
N LEU A 346 -3.66 -6.10 6.94
CA LEU A 346 -3.51 -6.27 5.49
C LEU A 346 -3.96 -7.65 5.03
N LYS A 347 -3.59 -8.71 5.76
CA LYS A 347 -4.04 -10.08 5.47
C LYS A 347 -5.56 -10.21 5.57
N ILE A 348 -6.17 -9.65 6.60
CA ILE A 348 -7.62 -9.68 6.78
C ILE A 348 -8.33 -8.91 5.66
N LEU A 349 -7.86 -7.70 5.34
CA LEU A 349 -8.42 -6.85 4.27
C LEU A 349 -8.16 -7.42 2.86
N GLY A 350 -7.08 -8.18 2.69
CA GLY A 350 -6.74 -8.88 1.46
C GLY A 350 -7.72 -10.01 1.12
N GLY A 351 -8.29 -10.65 2.14
CA GLY A 351 -9.28 -11.73 1.99
C GLY A 351 -10.72 -11.28 1.72
N PHE A 352 -11.02 -9.97 1.80
CA PHE A 352 -12.31 -9.39 1.43
C PHE A 352 -12.31 -8.92 -0.01
#